data_AF-A0A2N9Y7S0-F1
#
_entry.id   AF-A0A2N9Y7S0-F1
#
_cell.length_a   1.000
_cell.length_b   1.000
_cell.length_c   1.000
_cell.angle_alpha   90.00
_cell.angle_beta   90.00
_cell.angle_gamma   90.00
#
_symmetry.space_group_name_H-M   'P 1'
#
loop_
_entity.id
_entity.type
_entity.pdbx_description
1 polymer ?
#
loop_
_entity_poly.entity_id
_entity_poly.type
_entity_poly.pdbx_seq_one_letter_code
_entity_poly.pdbx_strand_id
1 'polypeptide(L)'
;IANIDNATRILSGVRAGSITATSTDAINGAQLYSISNAVAGYFGGGASYRDGAWNAPTFTVKVFDKNGNGAEKDYSTVAEAFTGVSSSFTNLDKKIENMVINGTGDALVKQDTAGLITIGGKVSGTKVSIANIDNATRILSGVRAGSITATSTDAINGAQLYSISNAVAGYFGGGASYRDGAWNAPTFTVKVFDKNGNGAEKDYSTVAEAFT
;
A
#
# COMPACT_ATOMS: atom_id res chain seq x y z
N ILE A 1 40.79 55.78 4.23
CA ILE A 1 41.65 56.99 4.32
C ILE A 1 40.92 57.99 5.20
N ALA A 2 41.49 58.39 6.34
CA ALA A 2 40.88 59.37 7.24
C ALA A 2 41.52 60.76 7.04
N ASN A 3 40.79 61.83 7.33
CA ASN A 3 41.37 63.18 7.39
C ASN A 3 42.05 63.43 8.76
N ILE A 4 42.60 64.63 8.97
CA ILE A 4 43.23 65.03 10.24
C ILE A 4 42.25 65.03 11.43
N ASP A 5 40.94 65.07 11.15
CA ASP A 5 39.86 65.01 12.14
C ASP A 5 39.34 63.57 12.37
N ASN A 6 40.02 62.55 11.83
CA ASN A 6 39.59 61.13 11.82
C ASN A 6 38.28 60.83 11.08
N ALA A 7 37.74 61.76 10.26
CA ALA A 7 36.58 61.51 9.43
C ALA A 7 36.92 60.58 8.25
N THR A 8 36.05 59.61 7.97
CA THR A 8 36.20 58.67 6.85
C THR A 8 36.00 59.37 5.51
N ARG A 9 36.83 59.01 4.52
CA ARG A 9 36.71 59.51 3.13
C ARG A 9 36.37 58.38 2.16
N ILE A 10 35.56 58.72 1.16
CA ILE A 10 35.35 57.89 -0.03
C ILE A 10 36.59 58.01 -0.92
N LEU A 11 37.13 56.88 -1.39
CA LEU A 11 38.17 56.84 -2.41
C LEU A 11 37.51 56.57 -3.79
N SER A 12 37.47 57.59 -4.64
CA SER A 12 36.90 57.51 -6.00
C SER A 12 38.02 57.35 -7.05
N GLY A 13 37.63 57.02 -8.29
CA GLY A 13 38.58 56.85 -9.41
C GLY A 13 39.37 55.53 -9.39
N VAL A 14 39.03 54.60 -8.50
CA VAL A 14 39.67 53.28 -8.41
C VAL A 14 39.26 52.42 -9.62
N ARG A 15 40.23 52.09 -10.49
CA ARG A 15 40.03 51.12 -11.58
C ARG A 15 39.76 49.73 -11.00
N ALA A 16 39.03 48.88 -11.72
CA ALA A 16 38.81 47.51 -11.31
C ALA A 16 40.16 46.80 -11.08
N GLY A 17 40.38 46.32 -9.86
CA GLY A 17 41.59 45.61 -9.47
C GLY A 17 41.58 44.16 -9.95
N SER A 18 42.75 43.53 -10.03
CA SER A 18 42.82 42.09 -10.31
C SER A 18 42.21 41.28 -9.16
N ILE A 19 41.33 40.30 -9.46
CA ILE A 19 40.76 39.37 -8.47
C ILE A 19 41.49 38.03 -8.62
N THR A 20 42.61 37.90 -7.91
CA THR A 20 43.42 36.68 -7.86
C THR A 20 43.93 36.47 -6.43
N ALA A 21 44.36 35.25 -6.10
CA ALA A 21 44.77 34.89 -4.73
C ALA A 21 45.95 35.72 -4.18
N THR A 22 46.74 36.36 -5.06
CA THR A 22 47.93 37.14 -4.70
C THR A 22 47.81 38.64 -4.99
N SER A 23 46.64 39.09 -5.46
CA SER A 23 46.44 40.50 -5.80
C SER A 23 46.51 41.39 -4.57
N THR A 24 47.17 42.53 -4.72
CA THR A 24 47.18 43.63 -3.73
C THR A 24 46.40 44.85 -4.23
N ASP A 25 45.70 44.72 -5.36
CA ASP A 25 44.93 45.81 -5.95
C ASP A 25 43.70 46.12 -5.09
N ALA A 26 43.38 47.41 -4.97
CA ALA A 26 42.07 47.80 -4.44
C ALA A 26 40.97 47.40 -5.45
N ILE A 27 39.87 46.83 -4.94
CA ILE A 27 38.65 46.58 -5.73
C ILE A 27 37.68 47.76 -5.61
N ASN A 28 36.82 47.94 -6.62
CA ASN A 28 35.80 48.98 -6.60
C ASN A 28 34.38 48.39 -6.47
N GLY A 29 33.39 49.27 -6.30
CA GLY A 29 32.00 48.88 -6.10
C GLY A 29 31.39 48.10 -7.28
N ALA A 30 31.84 48.30 -8.51
CA ALA A 30 31.33 47.57 -9.67
C ALA A 30 31.69 46.08 -9.62
N GLN A 31 32.87 45.74 -9.11
CA GLN A 31 33.30 44.34 -8.94
C GLN A 31 32.51 43.64 -7.85
N LEU A 32 32.31 44.30 -6.69
CA LEU A 32 31.48 43.77 -5.63
C LEU A 32 30.03 43.59 -6.10
N TYR A 33 29.47 44.60 -6.77
CA TYR A 33 28.12 44.55 -7.34
C TYR A 33 27.94 43.37 -8.31
N SER A 34 28.90 43.15 -9.21
CA SER A 34 28.86 42.03 -10.17
C SER A 34 28.83 40.67 -9.46
N ILE A 35 29.63 40.48 -8.41
CA ILE A 35 29.66 39.23 -7.63
C ILE A 35 28.35 39.07 -6.84
N SER A 36 27.89 40.13 -6.16
CA SER A 36 26.63 40.09 -5.41
C SER A 36 25.44 39.75 -6.30
N ASN A 37 25.39 40.28 -7.53
CA ASN A 37 24.33 39.95 -8.49
C ASN A 37 24.43 38.50 -9.01
N ALA A 38 25.65 37.99 -9.22
CA ALA A 38 25.85 36.58 -9.59
C ALA A 38 25.39 35.64 -8.46
N VAL A 39 25.73 35.95 -7.21
CA VAL A 39 25.30 35.17 -6.03
C VAL A 39 23.78 35.19 -5.88
N ALA A 40 23.13 36.34 -6.07
CA ALA A 40 21.67 36.44 -6.09
C ALA A 40 21.04 35.53 -7.17
N GLY A 41 21.65 35.52 -8.37
CA GLY A 41 21.22 34.63 -9.46
C GLY A 41 21.30 33.14 -9.11
N TYR A 42 22.33 32.71 -8.37
CA TYR A 42 22.45 31.31 -7.93
C TYR A 42 21.40 30.90 -6.91
N PHE A 43 20.98 31.82 -6.02
CA PHE A 43 19.90 31.53 -5.08
C PHE A 43 18.53 31.48 -5.77
N GLY A 44 18.30 32.27 -6.81
CA GLY A 44 16.97 32.40 -7.40
C GLY A 44 15.97 32.94 -6.38
N GLY A 45 14.70 32.51 -6.44
CA GLY A 45 13.69 32.85 -5.43
C GLY A 45 13.47 34.35 -5.22
N GLY A 46 13.77 35.19 -6.21
CA GLY A 46 13.69 36.65 -6.09
C GLY A 46 14.85 37.32 -5.33
N ALA A 47 15.92 36.60 -4.96
CA ALA A 47 17.11 37.21 -4.39
C ALA A 47 17.69 38.28 -5.33
N SER A 48 18.17 39.38 -4.77
CA SER A 48 18.80 40.46 -5.55
C SER A 48 19.74 41.31 -4.71
N TYR A 49 20.65 42.02 -5.37
CA TYR A 49 21.48 43.04 -4.74
C TYR A 49 21.25 44.38 -5.45
N ARG A 50 20.69 45.36 -4.73
CA ARG A 50 20.30 46.66 -5.30
C ARG A 50 20.58 47.78 -4.30
N ASP A 51 21.10 48.90 -4.79
CA ASP A 51 21.35 50.10 -4.00
C ASP A 51 22.21 49.85 -2.73
N GLY A 52 23.17 48.94 -2.85
CA GLY A 52 24.07 48.56 -1.75
C GLY A 52 23.48 47.56 -0.74
N ALA A 53 22.23 47.12 -0.93
CA ALA A 53 21.52 46.22 -0.03
C ALA A 53 21.22 44.86 -0.66
N TRP A 54 21.28 43.81 0.17
CA TRP A 54 20.88 42.45 -0.18
C TRP A 54 19.38 42.24 0.11
N ASN A 55 18.67 41.69 -0.87
CA ASN A 55 17.30 41.18 -0.72
C ASN A 55 17.34 39.65 -0.72
N ALA A 56 16.82 39.06 0.35
CA ALA A 56 16.84 37.61 0.55
C ALA A 56 15.89 36.88 -0.44
N PRO A 57 16.23 35.63 -0.82
CA PRO A 57 15.32 34.79 -1.59
C PRO A 57 14.09 34.38 -0.75
N THR A 58 13.03 34.01 -1.45
CA THR A 58 11.90 33.24 -0.93
C THR A 58 11.76 31.97 -1.75
N PHE A 59 11.78 30.82 -1.07
CA PHE A 59 11.60 29.50 -1.67
C PHE A 59 10.21 28.99 -1.31
N THR A 60 9.30 28.95 -2.29
CA THR A 60 7.97 28.35 -2.11
C THR A 60 8.05 26.86 -2.42
N VAL A 61 7.74 26.04 -1.42
CA VAL A 61 7.76 24.58 -1.54
C VAL A 61 6.39 24.03 -1.12
N LYS A 62 5.84 23.13 -1.92
CA LYS A 62 4.66 22.36 -1.51
C LYS A 62 5.08 21.25 -0.55
N VAL A 63 4.67 21.36 0.70
CA VAL A 63 4.95 20.40 1.78
C VAL A 63 3.71 19.62 2.15
N PHE A 64 3.89 18.37 2.56
CA PHE A 64 2.79 17.46 2.93
C PHE A 64 2.78 17.18 4.43
N ASP A 65 1.61 17.31 5.05
CA ASP A 65 1.41 16.94 6.45
C ASP A 65 1.37 15.41 6.65
N LYS A 66 1.26 14.97 7.91
CA LYS A 66 1.16 13.55 8.30
C LYS A 66 -0.05 12.81 7.72
N ASN A 67 -1.07 13.52 7.26
CA ASN A 67 -2.27 12.95 6.65
C ASN A 67 -2.16 12.92 5.11
N GLY A 68 -1.14 13.56 4.54
CA GLY A 68 -0.92 13.72 3.11
C GLY A 68 -1.62 14.93 2.50
N ASN A 69 -2.05 15.91 3.31
CA ASN A 69 -2.56 17.18 2.79
C ASN A 69 -1.37 18.07 2.41
N GLY A 70 -1.36 18.55 1.17
CA GLY A 70 -0.31 19.41 0.65
C GLY A 70 -0.65 20.90 0.79
N ALA A 71 0.29 21.70 1.27
CA ALA A 71 0.19 23.16 1.32
C ALA A 71 1.51 23.79 0.85
N GLU A 72 1.41 24.94 0.19
CA GLU A 72 2.58 25.74 -0.14
C GLU A 72 3.08 26.46 1.11
N LYS A 73 4.40 26.50 1.26
CA LYS A 73 5.06 27.21 2.35
C LYS A 73 6.29 27.92 1.83
N ASP A 74 6.46 29.16 2.28
CA ASP A 74 7.60 29.99 1.96
C ASP A 74 8.72 29.81 2.98
N TYR A 75 9.95 29.77 2.48
CA TYR A 75 11.17 29.62 3.25
C TYR A 75 12.19 30.68 2.85
N SER A 76 12.95 31.18 3.83
CA SER A 76 13.92 32.28 3.61
C SER A 76 15.32 31.78 3.25
N THR A 77 15.58 30.49 3.48
CA THR A 77 16.87 29.86 3.21
C THR A 77 16.70 28.51 2.52
N VAL A 78 17.76 28.10 1.81
CA VAL A 78 17.83 26.79 1.16
C VAL A 78 17.72 25.66 2.19
N ALA A 79 18.38 25.79 3.36
CA ALA A 79 18.36 24.77 4.40
C ALA A 79 16.97 24.55 5.00
N GLU A 80 16.22 25.61 5.25
CA GLU A 80 14.84 25.51 5.74
C GLU A 80 13.90 24.89 4.69
N ALA A 81 14.04 25.29 3.42
CA ALA A 81 13.28 24.71 2.32
C ALA A 81 13.51 23.19 2.22
N PHE A 82 14.77 22.75 2.27
CA PHE A 82 15.10 21.32 2.28
C PHE A 82 14.61 20.60 3.54
N THR A 83 14.58 21.26 4.69
CA THR A 83 13.98 20.69 5.92
C THR A 83 12.48 20.46 5.73
N GLY A 84 11.78 21.38 5.04
CA GLY A 84 10.37 21.22 4.65
C GLY A 84 10.14 20.04 3.71
N VAL A 85 10.96 19.90 2.68
CA VAL A 85 10.94 18.74 1.75
C VAL A 85 11.20 17.44 2.50
N SER A 86 12.25 17.39 3.32
CA SER A 86 12.64 16.20 4.09
C SER A 86 11.52 15.76 5.03
N SER A 87 10.89 16.71 5.71
CA SER A 87 9.72 16.44 6.56
C SER A 87 8.55 15.85 5.77
N SER A 88 8.32 16.35 4.55
CA SER A 88 7.27 15.82 3.65
C SER A 88 7.58 14.39 3.22
N PHE A 89 8.84 14.08 2.90
CA PHE A 89 9.26 12.71 2.59
C PHE A 89 9.09 11.78 3.79
N THR A 90 9.47 12.18 5.01
CA THR A 90 9.22 11.40 6.22
C THR A 90 7.72 11.14 6.45
N ASN A 91 6.87 12.13 6.19
CA ASN A 91 5.42 11.96 6.35
C ASN A 91 4.83 11.00 5.31
N LEU A 92 5.28 11.08 4.05
CA LEU A 92 4.87 10.17 2.98
C LEU A 92 5.35 8.74 3.23
N ASP A 93 6.60 8.58 3.68
CA ASP A 93 7.19 7.30 4.05
C ASP A 93 6.36 6.59 5.13
N LYS A 94 6.07 7.28 6.24
CA LYS A 94 5.17 6.77 7.29
C LYS A 94 3.78 6.41 6.77
N LYS A 95 3.23 7.18 5.83
CA LYS A 95 1.92 6.87 5.24
C LYS A 95 1.97 5.60 4.39
N ILE A 96 3.04 5.41 3.63
CA ILE A 96 3.26 4.19 2.83
C ILE A 96 3.47 2.99 3.75
N GLU A 97 4.28 3.10 4.80
CA GLU A 97 4.42 2.05 5.81
C GLU A 97 3.05 1.65 6.37
N ASN A 98 2.23 2.61 6.81
CA ASN A 98 0.89 2.34 7.32
C ASN A 98 -0.06 1.66 6.30
N MET A 99 0.16 1.82 4.99
CA MET A 99 -0.62 1.13 3.95
C MET A 99 -0.09 -0.27 3.65
N VAL A 100 1.23 -0.48 3.77
CA VAL A 100 1.91 -1.68 3.25
C VAL A 100 2.17 -2.67 4.38
N ILE A 101 2.56 -2.21 5.58
CA ILE A 101 3.03 -3.05 6.68
C ILE A 101 2.72 -2.36 8.02
N ASN A 102 1.96 -3.04 8.88
CA ASN A 102 1.80 -2.76 10.32
C ASN A 102 0.93 -1.56 10.75
N GLY A 103 -0.23 -1.92 11.32
CA GLY A 103 -0.39 -1.64 12.74
C GLY A 103 -1.34 -0.54 13.16
N THR A 104 -1.23 0.66 12.60
CA THR A 104 -1.83 1.87 13.21
C THR A 104 -2.87 2.62 12.38
N GLY A 105 -3.09 2.24 11.12
CA GLY A 105 -4.14 2.81 10.26
C GLY A 105 -5.28 1.85 9.94
N ASP A 106 -6.32 2.36 9.26
CA ASP A 106 -7.48 1.61 8.74
C ASP A 106 -7.11 0.70 7.54
N ALA A 107 -5.96 0.05 7.59
CA ALA A 107 -5.51 -0.85 6.54
C ALA A 107 -6.50 -2.02 6.39
N LEU A 108 -6.96 -2.26 5.16
CA LEU A 108 -7.95 -3.30 4.88
C LEU A 108 -7.41 -4.70 5.14
N VAL A 109 -6.10 -4.93 5.00
CA VAL A 109 -5.44 -6.20 5.31
C VAL A 109 -4.31 -5.93 6.29
N LYS A 110 -4.28 -6.65 7.41
CA LYS A 110 -3.28 -6.46 8.47
C LYS A 110 -2.78 -7.80 8.99
N GLN A 111 -1.47 -7.96 9.07
CA GLN A 111 -0.84 -9.01 9.87
C GLN A 111 -0.53 -8.46 11.27
N ASP A 112 -0.93 -9.19 12.31
CA ASP A 112 -0.57 -8.84 13.69
C ASP A 112 0.82 -9.38 14.08
N THR A 113 1.27 -9.07 15.29
CA THR A 113 2.59 -9.50 15.81
C THR A 113 2.69 -11.00 16.03
N ALA A 114 1.55 -11.71 16.11
CA ALA A 114 1.49 -13.17 16.19
C ALA A 114 1.45 -13.83 14.79
N GLY A 115 1.41 -13.03 13.73
CA GLY A 115 1.36 -13.48 12.34
C GLY A 115 -0.04 -13.72 11.79
N LEU A 116 -1.12 -13.44 12.55
CA LEU A 116 -2.50 -13.57 12.07
C LEU A 116 -2.81 -12.47 11.06
N ILE A 117 -3.28 -12.87 9.88
CA ILE A 117 -3.76 -11.94 8.86
C ILE A 117 -5.27 -11.74 9.07
N THR A 118 -5.67 -10.48 9.21
CA THR A 118 -7.07 -10.04 9.29
C THR A 118 -7.43 -9.21 8.07
N ILE A 119 -8.68 -9.34 7.61
CA ILE A 119 -9.25 -8.53 6.53
C ILE A 119 -10.39 -7.71 7.13
N GLY A 120 -10.25 -6.38 7.13
CA GLY A 120 -11.24 -5.45 7.66
C GLY A 120 -11.35 -5.44 9.19
N GLY A 121 -10.35 -5.94 9.93
CA GLY A 121 -10.43 -6.10 11.39
C GLY A 121 -10.58 -4.81 12.23
N LYS A 122 -10.48 -3.63 11.60
CA LYS A 122 -10.66 -2.31 12.23
C LYS A 122 -11.80 -1.48 11.63
N VAL A 123 -12.58 -2.05 10.72
CA VAL A 123 -13.73 -1.39 10.08
C VAL A 123 -15.02 -2.17 10.34
N SER A 124 -16.18 -1.53 10.13
CA SER A 124 -17.48 -2.18 10.26
C SER A 124 -17.85 -3.02 9.03
N GLY A 125 -18.97 -3.75 9.10
CA GLY A 125 -19.46 -4.62 8.04
C GLY A 125 -19.31 -6.10 8.38
N THR A 126 -20.04 -6.95 7.65
CA THR A 126 -20.12 -8.40 7.91
C THR A 126 -19.90 -9.25 6.67
N LYS A 127 -19.52 -8.62 5.54
CA LYS A 127 -19.34 -9.29 4.25
C LYS A 127 -18.04 -8.90 3.59
N VAL A 128 -17.30 -9.89 3.13
CA VAL A 128 -16.13 -9.74 2.26
C VAL A 128 -16.48 -10.31 0.88
N SER A 129 -16.35 -9.51 -0.17
CA SER A 129 -16.49 -9.97 -1.55
C SER A 129 -15.10 -10.14 -2.17
N ILE A 130 -14.88 -11.27 -2.84
CA ILE A 130 -13.65 -11.57 -3.60
C ILE A 130 -13.91 -11.62 -5.12
N ALA A 131 -15.04 -11.06 -5.57
CA ALA A 131 -15.36 -10.99 -6.99
C ALA A 131 -14.39 -10.07 -7.75
N ASN A 132 -14.19 -10.30 -9.05
CA ASN A 132 -13.37 -9.43 -9.90
C ASN A 132 -14.13 -8.15 -10.31
N ILE A 133 -13.51 -7.32 -11.16
CA ILE A 133 -14.09 -6.06 -11.66
C ILE A 133 -15.41 -6.26 -12.43
N ASP A 134 -15.63 -7.45 -13.00
CA ASP A 134 -16.83 -7.82 -13.73
C ASP A 134 -17.90 -8.48 -12.83
N ASN A 135 -17.70 -8.48 -11.51
CA ASN A 135 -18.49 -9.23 -10.53
C ASN A 135 -18.44 -10.77 -10.69
N ALA A 136 -17.49 -11.31 -11.45
CA ALA A 136 -17.31 -12.75 -11.56
C ALA A 136 -16.69 -13.33 -10.28
N THR A 137 -17.14 -14.53 -9.89
CA THR A 137 -16.64 -15.25 -8.73
C THR A 137 -15.22 -15.75 -8.95
N ARG A 138 -14.45 -15.90 -7.85
CA ARG A 138 -13.08 -16.43 -7.87
C ARG A 138 -12.99 -17.71 -7.06
N ILE A 139 -12.05 -18.57 -7.44
CA ILE A 139 -11.62 -19.70 -6.63
C ILE A 139 -10.72 -19.18 -5.51
N LEU A 140 -11.02 -19.55 -4.25
CA LEU A 140 -10.16 -19.31 -3.11
C LEU A 140 -9.32 -20.57 -2.83
N SER A 141 -8.08 -20.60 -3.32
CA SER A 141 -7.14 -21.69 -3.08
C SER A 141 -6.25 -21.43 -1.86
N GLY A 142 -5.56 -22.47 -1.37
CA GLY A 142 -4.67 -22.36 -0.20
C GLY A 142 -5.39 -22.41 1.16
N VAL A 143 -6.68 -22.76 1.17
CA VAL A 143 -7.48 -22.95 2.39
C VAL A 143 -7.12 -24.28 3.03
N ARG A 144 -6.49 -24.22 4.21
CA ARG A 144 -6.26 -25.40 5.06
C ARG A 144 -7.61 -25.96 5.55
N ALA A 145 -7.67 -27.26 5.82
CA ALA A 145 -8.87 -27.88 6.36
C ALA A 145 -9.29 -27.20 7.66
N GLY A 146 -10.53 -26.69 7.70
CA GLY A 146 -11.11 -26.02 8.86
C GLY A 146 -11.64 -27.00 9.90
N SER A 147 -11.82 -26.56 11.14
CA SER A 147 -12.46 -27.38 12.16
C SER A 147 -13.94 -27.66 11.82
N ILE A 148 -14.41 -28.90 12.03
CA ILE A 148 -15.81 -29.29 11.83
C ILE A 148 -16.43 -29.55 13.21
N THR A 149 -16.96 -28.50 13.82
CA THR A 149 -17.64 -28.53 15.13
C THR A 149 -18.86 -27.60 15.11
N ALA A 150 -19.75 -27.73 16.09
CA ALA A 150 -20.99 -26.95 16.16
C ALA A 150 -20.78 -25.42 16.24
N THR A 151 -19.59 -24.97 16.62
CA THR A 151 -19.27 -23.55 16.83
C THR A 151 -18.13 -23.05 15.92
N SER A 152 -17.69 -23.86 14.96
CA SER A 152 -16.59 -23.49 14.06
C SER A 152 -16.97 -22.30 13.17
N THR A 153 -15.99 -21.42 12.94
CA THR A 153 -16.08 -20.31 11.98
C THR A 153 -15.05 -20.43 10.86
N ASP A 154 -14.35 -21.57 10.80
CA ASP A 154 -13.34 -21.83 9.80
C ASP A 154 -13.98 -22.11 8.44
N ALA A 155 -13.35 -21.65 7.36
CA ALA A 155 -13.69 -22.09 6.02
C ALA A 155 -13.32 -23.57 5.84
N ILE A 156 -14.20 -24.34 5.19
CA ILE A 156 -13.90 -25.71 4.76
C ILE A 156 -13.26 -25.71 3.36
N ASN A 157 -12.46 -26.72 3.07
CA ASN A 157 -11.90 -26.92 1.73
C ASN A 157 -12.50 -28.14 1.02
N GLY A 158 -12.15 -28.31 -0.26
CA GLY A 158 -12.69 -29.39 -1.10
C GLY A 158 -12.36 -30.80 -0.60
N ALA A 159 -11.19 -31.01 0.03
CA ALA A 159 -10.80 -32.32 0.54
C ALA A 159 -11.71 -32.80 1.68
N GLN A 160 -12.18 -31.88 2.52
CA GLN A 160 -13.13 -32.20 3.59
C GLN A 160 -14.49 -32.60 3.02
N LEU A 161 -15.01 -31.83 2.06
CA LEU A 161 -16.27 -32.15 1.39
C LEU A 161 -16.18 -33.51 0.68
N TYR A 162 -15.08 -33.76 -0.05
CA TYR A 162 -14.82 -35.04 -0.72
C TYR A 162 -14.79 -36.21 0.27
N SER A 163 -14.11 -36.07 1.41
CA SER A 163 -14.05 -37.11 2.45
C SER A 163 -15.45 -37.48 2.97
N ILE A 164 -16.29 -36.48 3.24
CA ILE A 164 -17.69 -36.69 3.67
C ILE A 164 -18.49 -37.37 2.56
N SER A 165 -18.40 -36.89 1.31
CA SER A 165 -19.09 -37.51 0.19
C SER A 165 -18.70 -38.98 -0.01
N ASN A 166 -17.42 -39.31 0.14
CA ASN A 166 -16.95 -40.69 0.04
C ASN A 166 -17.45 -41.57 1.20
N ALA A 167 -17.50 -41.03 2.43
CA ALA A 167 -18.08 -41.75 3.57
C ALA A 167 -19.58 -42.04 3.37
N VAL A 168 -20.33 -41.05 2.89
CA VAL A 168 -21.76 -41.18 2.58
C VAL A 168 -21.99 -42.21 1.47
N ALA A 169 -21.18 -42.20 0.40
CA ALA A 169 -21.26 -43.24 -0.63
C ALA A 169 -21.04 -44.64 -0.06
N GLY A 170 -20.06 -44.79 0.83
CA GLY A 170 -19.81 -46.05 1.53
C GLY A 170 -21.00 -46.55 2.35
N TYR A 171 -21.73 -45.66 3.01
CA TYR A 171 -22.94 -46.03 3.75
C TYR A 171 -24.10 -46.49 2.85
N PHE A 172 -24.19 -45.99 1.62
CA PHE A 172 -25.21 -46.46 0.67
C PHE A 172 -24.88 -47.85 0.10
N GLY A 173 -23.60 -48.19 -0.06
CA GLY A 173 -23.22 -49.44 -0.72
C GLY A 173 -23.72 -49.51 -2.16
N GLY A 174 -24.01 -50.71 -2.68
CA GLY A 174 -24.61 -50.87 -4.01
C GLY A 174 -23.80 -50.27 -5.16
N GLY A 175 -22.48 -50.10 -5.02
CA GLY A 175 -21.63 -49.44 -6.01
C GLY A 175 -21.65 -47.91 -5.99
N ALA A 176 -22.38 -47.27 -5.04
CA ALA A 176 -22.37 -45.83 -4.90
C ALA A 176 -20.95 -45.28 -4.71
N SER A 177 -20.68 -44.14 -5.35
CA SER A 177 -19.37 -43.47 -5.25
C SER A 177 -19.46 -41.98 -5.52
N TYR A 178 -18.45 -41.24 -5.08
CA TYR A 178 -18.27 -39.82 -5.42
C TYR A 178 -16.88 -39.63 -6.01
N ARG A 179 -16.80 -39.18 -7.27
CA ARG A 179 -15.54 -39.02 -8.02
C ARG A 179 -15.60 -37.76 -8.87
N ASP A 180 -14.52 -36.99 -8.88
CA ASP A 180 -14.37 -35.80 -9.73
C ASP A 180 -15.53 -34.80 -9.64
N GLY A 181 -16.09 -34.63 -8.44
CA GLY A 181 -17.20 -33.72 -8.21
C GLY A 181 -18.59 -34.31 -8.50
N ALA A 182 -18.68 -35.54 -8.99
CA ALA A 182 -19.91 -36.19 -9.42
C ALA A 182 -20.29 -37.40 -8.56
N TRP A 183 -21.59 -37.55 -8.29
CA TRP A 183 -22.17 -38.70 -7.63
C TRP A 183 -22.48 -39.82 -8.63
N ASN A 184 -22.18 -41.05 -8.23
CA ASN A 184 -22.68 -42.27 -8.85
C ASN A 184 -23.68 -42.92 -7.89
N ALA A 185 -24.90 -43.13 -8.37
CA ALA A 185 -25.99 -43.68 -7.55
C ALA A 185 -25.75 -45.15 -7.20
N PRO A 186 -26.22 -45.62 -6.03
CA PRO A 186 -26.25 -47.05 -5.74
C PRO A 186 -27.20 -47.80 -6.69
N THR A 187 -26.92 -49.08 -6.88
CA THR A 187 -27.86 -50.06 -7.42
C THR A 187 -28.13 -51.10 -6.35
N PHE A 188 -29.41 -51.29 -6.02
CA PHE A 188 -29.88 -52.31 -5.09
C PHE A 188 -30.58 -53.41 -5.88
N THR A 189 -30.02 -54.61 -5.86
CA THR A 189 -30.64 -55.78 -6.49
C THR A 189 -31.51 -56.51 -5.47
N VAL A 190 -32.82 -56.58 -5.72
CA VAL A 190 -33.77 -57.30 -4.87
C VAL A 190 -34.38 -58.45 -5.64
N LYS A 191 -34.49 -59.60 -5.00
CA LYS A 191 -35.18 -60.76 -5.55
C LYS A 191 -36.67 -60.62 -5.32
N VAL A 192 -37.42 -60.49 -6.41
CA VAL A 192 -38.89 -60.40 -6.42
C VAL A 192 -39.49 -61.73 -6.86
N PHE A 193 -40.63 -62.11 -6.29
CA PHE A 193 -41.30 -63.38 -6.61
C PHE A 193 -42.66 -63.12 -7.26
N ASP A 194 -42.99 -63.89 -8.29
CA ASP A 194 -44.33 -63.87 -8.88
C ASP A 194 -45.35 -64.63 -8.00
N LYS A 195 -46.62 -64.58 -8.40
CA LYS A 195 -47.72 -65.28 -7.70
C LYS A 195 -47.57 -66.81 -7.63
N ASN A 196 -46.69 -67.38 -8.45
CA ASN A 196 -46.42 -68.81 -8.52
C ASN A 196 -45.13 -69.19 -7.75
N GLY A 197 -44.44 -68.22 -7.15
CA GLY A 197 -43.19 -68.44 -6.42
C GLY A 197 -41.93 -68.44 -7.30
N ASN A 198 -42.01 -68.06 -8.58
CA ASN A 198 -40.82 -67.92 -9.42
C ASN A 198 -40.10 -66.60 -9.09
N GLY A 199 -38.81 -66.67 -8.77
CA GLY A 199 -38.00 -65.51 -8.41
C GLY A 199 -37.28 -64.89 -9.60
N ALA A 200 -37.25 -63.56 -9.66
CA ALA A 200 -36.42 -62.76 -10.57
C ALA A 200 -35.67 -61.67 -9.80
N GLU A 201 -34.50 -61.26 -10.30
CA GLU A 201 -33.79 -60.11 -9.76
C GLU A 201 -34.28 -58.82 -10.43
N LYS A 202 -34.42 -57.76 -9.63
CA LYS A 202 -34.77 -56.43 -10.11
C LYS A 202 -33.89 -55.40 -9.43
N ASP A 203 -33.39 -54.47 -10.23
CA ASP A 203 -32.51 -53.40 -9.79
C ASP A 203 -33.30 -52.14 -9.47
N TYR A 204 -32.88 -51.46 -8.41
CA TYR A 204 -33.48 -50.26 -7.89
C TYR A 204 -32.41 -49.22 -7.56
N SER A 205 -32.73 -47.94 -7.76
CA SER A 205 -31.77 -46.85 -7.54
C SER A 205 -31.86 -46.25 -6.13
N THR A 206 -32.94 -46.58 -5.41
CA THR A 206 -33.16 -46.17 -4.03
C THR A 206 -33.74 -47.31 -3.21
N VAL A 207 -33.57 -47.22 -1.89
CA VAL A 207 -34.22 -48.14 -0.94
C VAL A 207 -35.75 -48.02 -1.05
N ALA A 208 -36.29 -46.81 -1.20
CA ALA A 208 -37.74 -46.63 -1.28
C ALA A 208 -38.35 -47.40 -2.45
N GLU A 209 -37.78 -47.29 -3.65
CA GLU A 209 -38.25 -48.02 -4.83
C GLU A 209 -38.14 -49.54 -4.66
N ALA A 210 -37.12 -50.02 -3.94
CA ALA A 210 -36.88 -51.44 -3.72
C ALA A 210 -37.94 -52.11 -2.83
N PHE A 211 -38.71 -51.34 -2.06
CA PHE A 211 -39.68 -51.83 -1.07
C PHE A 211 -41.12 -51.37 -1.30
N THR A 212 -41.41 -50.73 -2.45
CA THR A 212 -42.77 -50.38 -2.92
C THR A 212 -43.18 -51.23 -4.11
#